data_AF-A0A5N5PCU2-F1
#
_entry.id   AF-A0A5N5PCU2-F1
#
_cell.length_a   1.000
_cell.length_b   1.000
_cell.length_c   1.000
_cell.angle_alpha   90.00
_cell.angle_beta   90.00
_cell.angle_gamma   90.00
#
_symmetry.space_group_name_H-M   'P 1'
#
loop_
_entity.id
_entity.type
_entity.pdbx_description
1 polymer ?
#
loop_
_entity_poly.entity_id
_entity_poly.type
_entity_poly.pdbx_seq_one_letter_code
_entity_poly.pdbx_strand_id
1 'polypeptide(L)'
;MADSRYMNIIASSTSQTDLDLQTVSILSRPPSPTQYHQSSTHHSQNPRVMMGGGPESTPCIGELRDLLTPSFLTEIVRARLPYDKHASIDLKDFGRNIFLVDPISPEIKSKVWRVLIALSKIGVDQLPDLTTYLPPLSDPSYLEQWTGLILLVDHFPRLLFRGIDERWTYGYFRPISYALCEVWRVIPESDRPDSWDNAKKHMGLDYWICTRFWLGTPFVHAEKLELQRLAVEVYTMTTREVVEAETGTRDQHRDEREEILGDLVGFPREYRKSTPMGDSVTNTVWTYWMCALMDIHWPIIEHFGRYPYLNAIKGRESTEEEFKWIEEVCHFGECHPAVAKRVREDVEAGRWTPLGTDSLGPNANKHWAAGNVSIERGGKLVRDEH
;
A
#
# COMPACT_ATOMS: atom_id res chain seq x y z
N MET A 1 4.31 -5.03 -66.56
CA MET A 1 4.40 -6.02 -67.65
C MET A 1 4.59 -7.37 -66.97
N ALA A 2 3.73 -8.37 -66.97
CA ALA A 2 2.52 -8.71 -67.73
C ALA A 2 1.52 -9.37 -66.73
N ASP A 3 0.23 -9.01 -66.69
CA ASP A 3 -0.89 -9.41 -67.57
C ASP A 3 -1.35 -10.85 -67.22
N SER A 4 -2.40 -11.08 -66.41
CA SER A 4 -3.86 -10.90 -66.54
C SER A 4 -4.62 -12.01 -67.30
N ARG A 5 -5.86 -12.26 -66.81
CA ARG A 5 -7.06 -12.88 -67.45
C ARG A 5 -7.11 -14.42 -67.45
N TYR A 6 -8.21 -15.06 -67.04
CA TYR A 6 -9.64 -14.96 -67.45
C TYR A 6 -10.61 -15.15 -66.25
N MET A 7 -11.69 -14.38 -65.98
CA MET A 7 -13.01 -14.20 -66.67
C MET A 7 -13.85 -15.48 -66.77
N ASN A 8 -15.16 -15.63 -66.48
CA ASN A 8 -16.36 -14.82 -66.14
C ASN A 8 -17.36 -15.78 -65.40
N ILE A 9 -18.44 -15.41 -64.69
CA ILE A 9 -19.76 -14.93 -65.16
C ILE A 9 -20.64 -14.55 -63.94
N ILE A 10 -21.47 -13.53 -64.15
CA ILE A 10 -22.46 -12.85 -63.30
C ILE A 10 -23.74 -13.69 -63.06
N ALA A 11 -24.33 -13.64 -61.85
CA ALA A 11 -25.77 -13.43 -61.63
C ALA A 11 -26.10 -13.17 -60.15
N SER A 12 -26.91 -12.13 -59.96
CA SER A 12 -27.39 -11.51 -58.73
C SER A 12 -28.39 -12.34 -57.92
N SER A 13 -28.36 -12.22 -56.59
CA SER A 13 -29.57 -11.91 -55.81
C SER A 13 -29.22 -11.26 -54.47
N THR A 14 -29.91 -10.17 -54.21
CA THR A 14 -29.94 -9.36 -52.99
C THR A 14 -30.60 -10.13 -51.84
N SER A 15 -29.96 -10.16 -50.67
CA SER A 15 -30.66 -9.92 -49.40
C SER A 15 -29.67 -9.56 -48.30
N GLN A 16 -29.90 -8.37 -47.77
CA GLN A 16 -29.30 -7.73 -46.63
C GLN A 16 -29.74 -8.46 -45.36
N THR A 17 -28.79 -8.88 -44.52
CA THR A 17 -29.03 -9.20 -43.12
C THR A 17 -27.85 -8.69 -42.31
N ASP A 18 -28.15 -7.66 -41.53
CA ASP A 18 -27.36 -7.15 -40.42
C ASP A 18 -27.00 -8.28 -39.45
N LEU A 19 -25.73 -8.31 -39.02
CA LEU A 19 -25.27 -9.14 -37.91
C LEU A 19 -24.92 -8.22 -36.75
N ASP A 20 -25.82 -8.24 -35.77
CA ASP A 20 -25.76 -7.57 -34.49
C ASP A 20 -24.52 -7.95 -33.68
N LEU A 21 -23.88 -6.91 -33.17
CA LEU A 21 -22.92 -6.92 -32.07
C LEU A 21 -23.66 -7.30 -30.77
N GLN A 22 -23.52 -8.55 -30.32
CA GLN A 22 -23.99 -8.94 -28.99
C GLN A 22 -23.01 -8.49 -27.92
N THR A 23 -23.43 -7.44 -27.22
CA THR A 23 -22.93 -6.94 -25.95
C THR A 23 -23.24 -7.97 -24.85
N VAL A 24 -22.22 -8.45 -24.14
CA VAL A 24 -22.41 -9.29 -22.93
C VAL A 24 -22.73 -8.36 -21.76
N SER A 25 -24.03 -8.23 -21.49
CA SER A 25 -24.58 -7.60 -20.29
C SER A 25 -24.61 -8.62 -19.16
N ILE A 26 -23.78 -8.43 -18.13
CA ILE A 26 -23.93 -9.12 -16.83
C ILE A 26 -24.33 -8.06 -15.80
N LEU A 27 -25.62 -7.75 -15.78
CA LEU A 27 -26.29 -7.19 -14.61
C LEU A 27 -27.41 -8.17 -14.24
N SER A 28 -27.21 -8.93 -13.17
CA SER A 28 -28.27 -9.70 -12.53
C SER A 28 -28.37 -9.28 -11.07
N ARG A 29 -29.60 -8.93 -10.69
CA ARG A 29 -30.06 -8.48 -9.37
C ARG A 29 -29.68 -9.45 -8.23
N PRO A 30 -29.63 -8.96 -6.97
CA PRO A 30 -29.22 -9.76 -5.83
C PRO A 30 -30.31 -10.78 -5.45
N PRO A 31 -29.94 -11.98 -4.96
CA PRO A 31 -30.91 -12.91 -4.40
C PRO A 31 -31.33 -12.50 -2.99
N SER A 32 -32.62 -12.69 -2.68
CA SER A 32 -33.18 -12.56 -1.33
C SER A 32 -32.74 -13.73 -0.42
N PRO A 33 -32.64 -13.52 0.90
CA PRO A 33 -31.94 -14.43 1.80
C PRO A 33 -32.83 -15.60 2.21
N THR A 34 -32.40 -16.83 1.90
CA THR A 34 -32.95 -18.04 2.53
C THR A 34 -31.81 -18.85 3.15
N GLN A 35 -31.81 -18.81 4.48
CA GLN A 35 -31.31 -19.79 5.45
C GLN A 35 -30.19 -20.75 5.00
N TYR A 36 -28.96 -20.45 5.43
CA TYR A 36 -27.92 -21.46 5.62
C TYR A 36 -27.50 -21.50 7.09
N HIS A 37 -27.36 -22.74 7.58
CA HIS A 37 -26.99 -23.11 8.94
C HIS A 37 -25.72 -22.42 9.43
N GLN A 38 -25.83 -21.77 10.58
CA GLN A 38 -24.71 -21.24 11.35
C GLN A 38 -23.88 -22.41 11.94
N SER A 39 -22.65 -22.58 11.46
CA SER A 39 -21.59 -23.18 12.28
C SER A 39 -20.96 -22.07 13.11
N SER A 40 -21.23 -22.10 14.40
CA SER A 40 -20.69 -21.20 15.41
C SER A 40 -19.16 -21.25 15.46
N THR A 41 -18.50 -20.21 14.96
CA THR A 41 -17.15 -19.82 15.41
C THR A 41 -17.28 -18.55 16.25
N HIS A 42 -16.75 -18.60 17.47
CA HIS A 42 -16.78 -17.49 18.42
C HIS A 42 -16.00 -16.28 17.86
N HIS A 43 -16.72 -15.34 17.24
CA HIS A 43 -16.26 -13.97 17.13
C HIS A 43 -16.36 -13.32 18.52
N SER A 44 -15.19 -13.20 19.17
CA SER A 44 -15.01 -12.28 20.29
C SER A 44 -15.35 -10.88 19.79
N GLN A 45 -16.52 -10.37 20.19
CA GLN A 45 -16.88 -8.97 20.05
C GLN A 45 -15.91 -8.18 20.94
N ASN A 46 -14.89 -7.60 20.32
CA ASN A 46 -14.06 -6.61 21.01
C ASN A 46 -14.98 -5.47 21.48
N PRO A 47 -14.94 -5.08 22.77
CA PRO A 47 -15.71 -3.95 23.25
C PRO A 47 -15.33 -2.71 22.44
N ARG A 48 -16.35 -1.92 22.09
CA ARG A 48 -16.24 -0.67 21.33
C ARG A 48 -15.40 0.32 22.14
N VAL A 49 -14.08 0.27 21.99
CA VAL A 49 -13.16 1.23 22.60
C VAL A 49 -13.43 2.57 21.93
N MET A 50 -14.03 3.49 22.68
CA MET A 50 -14.13 4.89 22.29
C MET A 50 -12.69 5.39 22.11
N MET A 51 -12.28 5.62 20.87
CA MET A 51 -11.03 6.32 20.55
C MET A 51 -11.12 7.69 21.24
N GLY A 52 -10.34 7.86 22.31
CA GLY A 52 -10.54 8.92 23.30
C GLY A 52 -10.44 10.32 22.70
N GLY A 53 -11.60 10.98 22.55
CA GLY A 53 -11.68 12.43 22.45
C GLY A 53 -11.65 13.03 23.85
N GLY A 54 -10.52 13.62 24.24
CA GLY A 54 -10.49 14.55 25.37
C GLY A 54 -11.35 15.80 25.07
N PRO A 55 -11.71 16.62 26.08
CA PRO A 55 -12.61 17.77 25.93
C PRO A 55 -11.95 19.01 25.28
N GLU A 56 -11.00 18.81 24.38
CA GLU A 56 -10.45 19.88 23.54
C GLU A 56 -11.19 19.89 22.21
N SER A 57 -11.68 21.07 21.82
CA SER A 57 -12.49 21.34 20.61
C SER A 57 -12.21 20.34 19.49
N THR A 58 -13.22 19.54 19.11
CA THR A 58 -13.20 18.75 17.88
C THR A 58 -12.73 19.70 16.77
N PRO A 59 -11.58 19.44 16.10
CA PRO A 59 -11.16 20.31 15.03
C PRO A 59 -12.30 20.36 14.03
N CYS A 60 -12.74 21.58 13.75
CA CYS A 60 -13.84 21.78 12.83
C CYS A 60 -13.39 21.22 11.48
N ILE A 61 -14.28 20.53 10.77
CA ILE A 61 -14.07 20.11 9.37
C ILE A 61 -13.51 21.27 8.51
N GLY A 62 -13.78 22.52 8.89
CA GLY A 62 -13.15 23.72 8.32
C GLY A 62 -11.62 23.76 8.41
N GLU A 63 -11.01 23.38 9.53
CA GLU A 63 -9.54 23.35 9.69
C GLU A 63 -8.89 22.37 8.70
N LEU A 64 -9.53 21.22 8.44
CA LEU A 64 -9.03 20.28 7.44
C LEU A 64 -9.02 20.86 6.03
N ARG A 65 -9.97 21.73 5.66
CA ARG A 65 -9.99 22.37 4.33
C ARG A 65 -8.82 23.33 4.12
N ASP A 66 -8.40 24.01 5.18
CA ASP A 66 -7.27 24.92 5.12
C ASP A 66 -5.92 24.17 5.09
N LEU A 67 -5.88 22.97 5.69
CA LEU A 67 -4.66 22.15 5.76
C LEU A 67 -4.49 21.22 4.54
N LEU A 68 -5.56 20.55 4.11
CA LEU A 68 -5.56 19.53 3.06
C LEU A 68 -5.89 20.15 1.70
N THR A 69 -5.00 21.01 1.22
CA THR A 69 -5.18 21.72 -0.07
C THR A 69 -4.67 20.88 -1.25
N PRO A 70 -5.22 21.08 -2.46
CA PRO A 70 -4.69 20.50 -3.70
C PRO A 70 -3.17 20.70 -3.87
N SER A 71 -2.70 21.93 -3.64
CA SER A 71 -1.26 22.27 -3.72
C SER A 71 -0.41 21.50 -2.71
N PHE A 72 -0.95 21.25 -1.52
CA PHE A 72 -0.24 20.50 -0.50
C PHE A 72 -0.12 19.02 -0.86
N LEU A 73 -1.16 18.41 -1.44
CA LEU A 73 -1.10 17.04 -1.94
C LEU A 73 -0.05 16.87 -3.05
N THR A 74 0.02 17.82 -3.98
CA THR A 74 1.10 17.88 -4.98
C THR A 74 2.49 18.05 -4.34
N GLU A 75 2.61 18.90 -3.30
CA GLU A 75 3.85 19.10 -2.56
C GLU A 75 4.34 17.80 -1.89
N ILE A 76 3.42 17.01 -1.32
CA ILE A 76 3.70 15.68 -0.76
C ILE A 76 4.29 14.75 -1.82
N VAL A 77 3.70 14.70 -3.02
CA VAL A 77 4.23 13.85 -4.11
C VAL A 77 5.62 14.31 -4.52
N ARG A 78 5.83 15.61 -4.73
CA ARG A 78 7.16 16.13 -5.11
C ARG A 78 8.24 15.85 -4.07
N ALA A 79 7.86 15.77 -2.80
CA ALA A 79 8.78 15.38 -1.73
C ALA A 79 9.18 13.89 -1.78
N ARG A 80 8.33 13.00 -2.34
CA ARG A 80 8.60 11.55 -2.42
C ARG A 80 9.04 11.06 -3.80
N LEU A 81 8.60 11.73 -4.87
CA LEU A 81 8.98 11.53 -6.26
C LEU A 81 9.54 12.87 -6.82
N PRO A 82 10.74 13.30 -6.41
CA PRO A 82 11.38 14.53 -6.89
C PRO A 82 12.01 14.35 -8.28
N TYR A 83 11.28 13.69 -9.19
CA TYR A 83 11.75 13.36 -10.53
C TYR A 83 10.90 14.08 -11.58
N ASP A 84 11.51 14.35 -12.73
CA ASP A 84 10.75 14.77 -13.91
C ASP A 84 9.83 13.61 -14.36
N LYS A 85 8.58 13.92 -14.72
CA LYS A 85 7.56 12.91 -15.04
C LYS A 85 7.87 12.11 -16.29
N HIS A 86 8.72 12.60 -17.18
CA HIS A 86 9.04 11.97 -18.46
C HIS A 86 10.51 11.56 -18.59
N ALA A 87 11.36 11.95 -17.64
CA ALA A 87 12.74 11.48 -17.59
C ALA A 87 12.82 10.02 -17.13
N SER A 88 13.90 9.34 -17.50
CA SER A 88 14.25 8.06 -16.89
C SER A 88 14.67 8.26 -15.44
N ILE A 89 14.33 7.30 -14.59
CA ILE A 89 14.62 7.32 -13.15
C ILE A 89 15.57 6.16 -12.82
N ASP A 90 16.65 6.44 -12.09
CA ASP A 90 17.48 5.39 -11.48
C ASP A 90 16.67 4.70 -10.37
N LEU A 91 16.09 3.53 -10.67
CA LEU A 91 15.23 2.82 -9.72
C LEU A 91 15.99 2.19 -8.55
N LYS A 92 17.31 2.00 -8.66
CA LYS A 92 18.16 1.66 -7.51
C LYS A 92 18.18 2.83 -6.53
N ASP A 93 18.36 4.07 -7.02
CA ASP A 93 18.32 5.25 -6.15
C ASP A 93 16.92 5.52 -5.60
N PHE A 94 15.86 5.30 -6.38
CA PHE A 94 14.50 5.35 -5.87
C PHE A 94 14.30 4.34 -4.73
N GLY A 95 14.62 3.06 -4.96
CA GLY A 95 14.54 2.00 -3.95
C GLY A 95 15.35 2.33 -2.69
N ARG A 96 16.61 2.76 -2.85
CA ARG A 96 17.47 3.17 -1.73
C ARG A 96 16.84 4.31 -0.94
N ASN A 97 16.27 5.30 -1.62
CA ASN A 97 15.66 6.45 -0.97
C ASN A 97 14.42 6.04 -0.17
N ILE A 98 13.59 5.12 -0.65
CA ILE A 98 12.32 4.79 0.02
C ILE A 98 12.45 3.69 1.07
N PHE A 99 13.43 2.80 0.97
CA PHE A 99 13.60 1.68 1.91
C PHE A 99 14.71 1.91 2.93
N LEU A 100 15.71 2.75 2.63
CA LEU A 100 16.93 2.86 3.45
C LEU A 100 17.20 4.25 4.01
N VAL A 101 16.84 5.31 3.26
CA VAL A 101 17.21 6.69 3.65
C VAL A 101 16.00 7.49 4.13
N ASP A 102 14.87 7.37 3.45
CA ASP A 102 13.68 8.18 3.58
C ASP A 102 13.95 9.69 3.65
N PRO A 103 14.52 10.28 2.59
CA PRO A 103 14.83 11.70 2.58
C PRO A 103 13.52 12.50 2.52
N ILE A 104 13.17 13.18 3.62
CA ILE A 104 12.08 14.15 3.67
C ILE A 104 12.52 15.36 4.48
N SER A 105 12.27 16.55 3.93
CA SER A 105 12.67 17.80 4.55
C SER A 105 11.89 18.04 5.86
N PRO A 106 12.48 18.71 6.86
CA PRO A 106 11.79 19.05 8.10
C PRO A 106 10.49 19.84 7.88
N GLU A 107 10.43 20.68 6.85
CA GLU A 107 9.26 21.50 6.50
C GLU A 107 8.09 20.61 6.07
N ILE A 108 8.33 19.64 5.19
CA ILE A 108 7.31 18.67 4.76
C ILE A 108 6.85 17.83 5.95
N LYS A 109 7.78 17.34 6.78
CA LYS A 109 7.42 16.59 8.00
C LYS A 109 6.51 17.39 8.92
N SER A 110 6.82 18.67 9.13
CA SER A 110 6.02 19.57 9.97
C SER A 110 4.61 19.81 9.41
N LYS A 111 4.49 20.09 8.10
CA LYS A 111 3.19 20.26 7.45
C LYS A 111 2.34 18.98 7.54
N VAL A 112 2.91 17.83 7.18
CA VAL A 112 2.22 16.55 7.25
C VAL A 112 1.81 16.22 8.69
N TRP A 113 2.70 16.43 9.66
CA TRP A 113 2.42 16.21 11.07
C TRP A 113 1.19 16.98 11.54
N ARG A 114 1.07 18.26 11.16
CA ARG A 114 -0.12 19.08 11.49
C ARG A 114 -1.41 18.48 10.94
N VAL A 115 -1.39 17.98 9.70
CA VAL A 115 -2.56 17.36 9.08
C VAL A 115 -2.92 16.03 9.77
N LEU A 116 -1.93 15.21 10.09
CA LEU A 116 -2.14 13.95 10.80
C LEU A 116 -2.71 14.17 12.21
N ILE A 117 -2.24 15.19 12.94
CA ILE A 117 -2.82 15.58 14.24
C ILE A 117 -4.25 16.10 14.10
N ALA A 118 -4.56 16.86 13.05
CA ALA A 118 -5.93 17.32 12.81
C ALA A 118 -6.86 16.13 12.52
N LEU A 119 -6.40 15.19 11.68
CA LEU A 119 -7.15 13.97 11.37
C LEU A 119 -7.33 13.08 12.60
N SER A 120 -6.32 12.91 13.47
CA SER A 120 -6.37 12.00 14.62
C SER A 120 -7.40 12.39 15.69
N LYS A 121 -7.84 13.65 15.70
CA LYS A 121 -8.88 14.17 16.61
C LYS A 121 -10.31 13.89 16.13
N ILE A 122 -10.49 13.35 14.93
CA ILE A 122 -11.78 12.95 14.37
C ILE A 122 -11.91 11.44 14.58
N GLY A 123 -13.07 10.95 15.00
CA GLY A 123 -13.30 9.50 15.03
C GLY A 123 -13.32 8.93 13.61
N VAL A 124 -12.78 7.72 13.38
CA VAL A 124 -12.81 7.07 12.04
C VAL A 124 -14.23 7.05 11.44
N ASP A 125 -15.24 6.76 12.26
CA ASP A 125 -16.65 6.71 11.85
C ASP A 125 -17.25 8.09 11.50
N GLN A 126 -16.56 9.18 11.84
CA GLN A 126 -16.96 10.57 11.60
C GLN A 126 -16.07 11.27 10.58
N LEU A 127 -15.09 10.55 10.01
CA LEU A 127 -14.18 11.13 9.05
C LEU A 127 -14.95 11.56 7.78
N PRO A 128 -14.75 12.79 7.28
CA PRO A 128 -15.33 13.17 6.00
C PRO A 128 -14.74 12.29 4.88
N ASP A 129 -15.46 12.20 3.77
CA ASP A 129 -14.91 11.63 2.55
C ASP A 129 -13.71 12.46 2.08
N LEU A 130 -12.50 11.92 2.27
CA LEU A 130 -11.25 12.60 1.94
C LEU A 130 -11.07 12.81 0.43
N THR A 131 -11.84 12.10 -0.41
CA THR A 131 -11.80 12.29 -1.86
C THR A 131 -12.45 13.61 -2.28
N THR A 132 -13.25 14.23 -1.41
CA THR A 132 -13.82 15.58 -1.64
C THR A 132 -12.78 16.70 -1.63
N TYR A 133 -11.54 16.43 -1.19
CA TYR A 133 -10.41 17.35 -1.25
C TYR A 133 -9.59 17.22 -2.54
N LEU A 134 -9.93 16.25 -3.38
CA LEU A 134 -9.31 16.05 -4.69
C LEU A 134 -10.06 16.87 -5.76
N PRO A 135 -9.39 17.23 -6.86
CA PRO A 135 -10.06 17.85 -7.99
C PRO A 135 -11.00 16.83 -8.69
N PRO A 136 -11.80 17.26 -9.66
CA PRO A 136 -12.58 16.33 -10.49
C PRO A 136 -11.66 15.32 -11.23
N LEU A 137 -12.20 14.13 -11.54
CA LEU A 137 -11.48 13.07 -12.28
C LEU A 137 -10.86 13.54 -13.60
N SER A 138 -11.49 14.52 -14.26
CA SER A 138 -11.01 15.10 -15.52
C SER A 138 -9.82 16.05 -15.37
N ASP A 139 -9.45 16.42 -14.14
CA ASP A 139 -8.33 17.33 -13.90
C ASP A 139 -6.99 16.59 -14.06
N PRO A 140 -6.02 17.11 -14.85
CA PRO A 140 -4.72 16.47 -15.06
C PRO A 140 -3.90 16.25 -13.77
N SER A 141 -4.21 17.00 -12.71
CA SER A 141 -3.55 16.86 -11.40
C SER A 141 -4.21 15.81 -10.50
N TYR A 142 -5.36 15.23 -10.89
CA TYR A 142 -6.10 14.26 -10.08
C TYR A 142 -5.22 13.09 -9.61
N LEU A 143 -4.50 12.45 -10.54
CA LEU A 143 -3.65 11.30 -10.24
C LEU A 143 -2.51 11.65 -9.27
N GLU A 144 -1.88 12.81 -9.47
CA GLU A 144 -0.82 13.29 -8.58
C GLU A 144 -1.39 13.55 -7.18
N GLN A 145 -2.50 14.27 -7.08
CA GLN A 145 -3.09 14.59 -5.78
C GLN A 145 -3.69 13.36 -5.07
N TRP A 146 -4.24 12.40 -5.81
CA TRP A 146 -4.64 11.09 -5.29
C TRP A 146 -3.44 10.36 -4.68
N THR A 147 -2.32 10.33 -5.40
CA THR A 147 -1.07 9.75 -4.88
C THR A 147 -0.59 10.48 -3.62
N GLY A 148 -0.69 11.81 -3.60
CA GLY A 148 -0.38 12.62 -2.41
C GLY A 148 -1.26 12.27 -1.21
N LEU A 149 -2.55 12.00 -1.45
CA LEU A 149 -3.48 11.59 -0.40
C LEU A 149 -3.14 10.19 0.14
N ILE A 150 -2.84 9.22 -0.74
CA ILE A 150 -2.39 7.88 -0.33
C ILE A 150 -1.09 7.96 0.48
N LEU A 151 -0.11 8.75 0.02
CA LEU A 151 1.13 8.98 0.76
C LEU A 151 0.84 9.55 2.16
N LEU A 152 -0.04 10.55 2.25
CA LEU A 152 -0.41 11.19 3.52
C LEU A 152 -0.96 10.18 4.53
N VAL A 153 -1.86 9.28 4.13
CA VAL A 153 -2.56 8.40 5.09
C VAL A 153 -1.92 7.01 5.23
N ASP A 154 -1.15 6.53 4.25
CA ASP A 154 -0.48 5.24 4.36
C ASP A 154 1.02 5.40 4.67
N HIS A 155 1.75 6.18 3.89
CA HIS A 155 3.20 6.21 4.00
C HIS A 155 3.70 7.08 5.16
N PHE A 156 3.23 8.32 5.26
CA PHE A 156 3.76 9.26 6.26
C PHE A 156 3.55 8.81 7.71
N PRO A 157 2.45 8.15 8.11
CA PRO A 157 2.32 7.57 9.45
C PRO A 157 3.42 6.55 9.76
N ARG A 158 3.79 5.69 8.80
CA ARG A 158 4.90 4.72 8.95
C ARG A 158 6.25 5.44 9.06
N LEU A 159 6.40 6.54 8.35
CA LEU A 159 7.63 7.33 8.41
C LEU A 159 7.79 8.10 9.72
N LEU A 160 6.70 8.69 10.24
CA LEU A 160 6.76 9.67 11.32
C LEU A 160 6.48 9.08 12.70
N PHE A 161 5.65 8.04 12.80
CA PHE A 161 5.19 7.57 14.10
C PHE A 161 6.15 6.55 14.69
N ARG A 162 6.51 6.75 15.96
CA ARG A 162 7.42 5.87 16.70
C ARG A 162 6.88 5.59 18.08
N GLY A 163 7.35 4.51 18.69
CA GLY A 163 6.92 4.13 20.03
C GLY A 163 5.41 3.84 20.04
N ILE A 164 4.70 4.34 21.05
CA ILE A 164 3.25 4.10 21.17
C ILE A 164 2.45 4.72 20.01
N ASP A 165 2.98 5.74 19.35
CA ASP A 165 2.27 6.40 18.26
C ASP A 165 2.16 5.54 17.01
N GLU A 166 3.01 4.50 16.85
CA GLU A 166 2.87 3.52 15.75
C GLU A 166 1.49 2.85 15.74
N ARG A 167 0.83 2.79 16.90
CA ARG A 167 -0.56 2.33 17.02
C ARG A 167 -1.52 3.16 16.16
N TRP A 168 -1.26 4.45 15.95
CA TRP A 168 -2.07 5.30 15.06
C TRP A 168 -1.92 4.92 13.59
N THR A 169 -0.72 4.52 13.15
CA THR A 169 -0.49 4.01 11.79
C THR A 169 -1.41 2.83 11.52
N TYR A 170 -1.45 1.86 12.44
CA TYR A 170 -2.10 0.57 12.20
C TYR A 170 -3.56 0.52 12.67
N GLY A 171 -3.93 1.33 13.66
CA GLY A 171 -5.25 1.36 14.27
C GLY A 171 -6.18 2.45 13.74
N TYR A 172 -5.62 3.56 13.24
CA TYR A 172 -6.40 4.72 12.81
C TYR A 172 -6.24 5.02 11.32
N PHE A 173 -5.02 5.30 10.84
CA PHE A 173 -4.81 5.75 9.47
C PHE A 173 -4.93 4.64 8.43
N ARG A 174 -4.52 3.42 8.79
CA ARG A 174 -4.65 2.24 7.92
C ARG A 174 -6.10 1.97 7.47
N PRO A 175 -7.12 1.94 8.35
CA PRO A 175 -8.52 1.88 7.92
C PRO A 175 -8.93 2.97 6.91
N ILE A 176 -8.39 4.18 7.04
CA ILE A 176 -8.64 5.29 6.09
C ILE A 176 -8.03 4.95 4.74
N SER A 177 -6.79 4.45 4.70
CA SER A 177 -6.15 4.00 3.46
C SER A 177 -6.95 2.90 2.76
N TYR A 178 -7.55 1.97 3.52
CA TYR A 178 -8.42 0.94 2.94
C TYR A 178 -9.68 1.52 2.32
N ALA A 179 -10.32 2.51 2.97
CA ALA A 179 -11.49 3.16 2.40
C ALA A 179 -11.17 3.82 1.05
N LEU A 180 -9.98 4.40 0.90
CA LEU A 180 -9.52 4.94 -0.38
C LEU A 180 -9.32 3.84 -1.44
N CYS A 181 -8.83 2.65 -1.07
CA CYS A 181 -8.79 1.50 -1.97
C CYS A 181 -10.19 1.10 -2.45
N GLU A 182 -11.21 1.12 -1.59
CA GLU A 182 -12.57 0.80 -2.01
C GLU A 182 -13.14 1.85 -2.96
N VAL A 183 -12.87 3.14 -2.73
CA VAL A 183 -13.25 4.20 -3.69
C VAL A 183 -12.55 3.99 -5.03
N TRP A 184 -11.27 3.62 -5.02
CA TRP A 184 -10.53 3.31 -6.24
C TRP A 184 -11.21 2.23 -7.08
N ARG A 185 -11.82 1.21 -6.46
CA ARG A 185 -12.49 0.09 -7.17
C ARG A 185 -13.73 0.50 -7.95
N VAL A 186 -14.37 1.62 -7.60
CA VAL A 186 -15.59 2.08 -8.29
C VAL A 186 -15.31 3.10 -9.37
N ILE A 187 -14.06 3.55 -9.52
CA ILE A 187 -13.65 4.42 -10.63
C ILE A 187 -13.53 3.57 -11.91
N PRO A 188 -14.08 4.01 -13.06
CA PRO A 188 -13.89 3.31 -14.33
C PRO A 188 -12.40 3.11 -14.67
N GLU A 189 -12.05 1.96 -15.24
CA GLU A 189 -10.67 1.62 -15.59
C GLU A 189 -9.94 2.65 -16.44
N SER A 190 -10.65 3.29 -17.37
CA SER A 190 -10.10 4.36 -18.22
C SER A 190 -9.67 5.60 -17.44
N ASP A 191 -10.24 5.78 -16.24
CA ASP A 191 -10.11 7.00 -15.43
C ASP A 191 -9.35 6.72 -14.11
N ARG A 192 -9.06 5.44 -13.82
CA ARG A 192 -8.39 5.03 -12.58
C ARG A 192 -6.98 5.63 -12.47
N PRO A 193 -6.56 6.13 -11.30
CA PRO A 193 -5.22 6.69 -11.07
C PRO A 193 -4.05 5.75 -11.34
N ASP A 194 -4.25 4.44 -11.33
CA ASP A 194 -3.19 3.46 -11.56
C ASP A 194 -3.19 2.90 -12.99
N SER A 195 -4.20 3.23 -13.81
CA SER A 195 -4.33 2.77 -15.19
C SER A 195 -3.22 3.34 -16.06
N TRP A 196 -2.47 2.45 -16.73
CA TRP A 196 -1.40 2.87 -17.63
C TRP A 196 -1.93 3.64 -18.84
N ASP A 197 -3.07 3.23 -19.41
CA ASP A 197 -3.68 3.92 -20.54
C ASP A 197 -4.06 5.37 -20.23
N ASN A 198 -4.42 5.64 -18.98
CA ASN A 198 -4.63 7.00 -18.52
C ASN A 198 -3.31 7.71 -18.20
N ALA A 199 -2.44 7.08 -17.40
CA ALA A 199 -1.22 7.68 -16.89
C ALA A 199 -0.22 8.04 -17.99
N LYS A 200 -0.09 7.23 -19.05
CA LYS A 200 0.88 7.45 -20.15
C LYS A 200 0.67 8.75 -20.93
N LYS A 201 -0.50 9.39 -20.78
CA LYS A 201 -0.78 10.74 -21.33
C LYS A 201 -0.02 11.84 -20.57
N HIS A 202 0.43 11.57 -19.34
CA HIS A 202 0.93 12.56 -18.39
C HIS A 202 2.31 12.23 -17.79
N MET A 203 2.82 11.02 -17.99
CA MET A 203 4.11 10.57 -17.46
C MET A 203 4.72 9.43 -18.27
N GLY A 204 6.03 9.24 -18.13
CA GLY A 204 6.76 8.08 -18.65
C GLY A 204 6.64 6.85 -17.75
N LEU A 205 7.07 5.70 -18.26
CA LEU A 205 6.94 4.40 -17.60
C LEU A 205 7.62 4.36 -16.22
N ASP A 206 8.84 4.89 -16.10
CA ASP A 206 9.59 4.87 -14.84
C ASP A 206 8.87 5.64 -13.73
N TYR A 207 8.31 6.82 -14.04
CA TYR A 207 7.54 7.61 -13.08
C TYR A 207 6.23 6.90 -12.69
N TRP A 208 5.57 6.26 -13.66
CA TRP A 208 4.39 5.44 -13.39
C TRP A 208 4.72 4.25 -12.50
N ILE A 209 5.83 3.53 -12.71
CA ILE A 209 6.30 2.44 -11.84
C ILE A 209 6.49 2.94 -10.40
N CYS A 210 7.17 4.07 -10.21
CA CYS A 210 7.36 4.67 -8.89
C CYS A 210 6.03 5.07 -8.23
N THR A 211 5.06 5.54 -9.01
CA THR A 211 3.71 5.88 -8.53
C THR A 211 2.92 4.61 -8.16
N ARG A 212 3.01 3.56 -8.99
CA ARG A 212 2.40 2.24 -8.77
C ARG A 212 2.90 1.59 -7.49
N PHE A 213 4.15 1.80 -7.11
CA PHE A 213 4.60 1.32 -5.81
C PHE A 213 3.71 1.89 -4.68
N TRP A 214 3.53 3.21 -4.63
CA TRP A 214 2.77 3.89 -3.58
C TRP A 214 1.27 3.59 -3.62
N LEU A 215 0.68 3.50 -4.82
CA LEU A 215 -0.74 3.15 -4.95
C LEU A 215 -1.01 1.69 -4.56
N GLY A 216 0.00 0.82 -4.63
CA GLY A 216 -0.08 -0.60 -4.30
C GLY A 216 0.02 -0.88 -2.79
N THR A 217 0.81 -0.08 -2.05
CA THR A 217 1.10 -0.37 -0.65
C THR A 217 -0.13 -0.52 0.26
N PRO A 218 -1.21 0.28 0.12
CA PRO A 218 -2.38 0.12 0.97
C PRO A 218 -3.06 -1.26 0.85
N PHE A 219 -3.02 -1.90 -0.33
CA PHE A 219 -3.60 -3.23 -0.53
C PHE A 219 -2.83 -4.29 0.25
N VAL A 220 -1.50 -4.30 0.13
CA VAL A 220 -0.67 -5.28 0.84
C VAL A 220 -0.55 -4.94 2.33
N HIS A 221 -0.74 -3.69 2.73
CA HIS A 221 -0.86 -3.33 4.13
C HIS A 221 -2.21 -3.73 4.76
N ALA A 222 -3.12 -4.30 3.96
CA ALA A 222 -4.44 -4.72 4.40
C ALA A 222 -4.43 -5.99 5.25
N GLU A 223 -4.95 -5.93 6.48
CA GLU A 223 -5.41 -7.15 7.17
C GLU A 223 -6.84 -7.50 6.69
N LYS A 224 -7.02 -7.56 5.36
CA LYS A 224 -8.28 -7.91 4.68
C LYS A 224 -7.97 -8.81 3.49
N LEU A 225 -8.47 -10.04 3.53
CA LEU A 225 -8.21 -11.04 2.50
C LEU A 225 -8.63 -10.56 1.10
N GLU A 226 -9.76 -9.85 0.98
CA GLU A 226 -10.21 -9.32 -0.32
C GLU A 226 -9.24 -8.30 -0.92
N LEU A 227 -8.62 -7.44 -0.11
CA LEU A 227 -7.65 -6.47 -0.60
C LEU A 227 -6.30 -7.13 -0.93
N GLN A 228 -5.91 -8.16 -0.19
CA GLN A 228 -4.75 -8.98 -0.54
C GLN A 228 -4.97 -9.71 -1.87
N ARG A 229 -6.17 -10.26 -2.08
CA ARG A 229 -6.54 -10.91 -3.34
C ARG A 229 -6.44 -9.93 -4.50
N LEU A 230 -6.97 -8.73 -4.32
CA LEU A 230 -6.89 -7.66 -5.31
C LEU A 230 -5.44 -7.26 -5.58
N ALA A 231 -4.58 -7.22 -4.56
CA ALA A 231 -3.16 -6.95 -4.73
C ALA A 231 -2.52 -7.99 -5.66
N VAL A 232 -2.70 -9.28 -5.37
CA VAL A 232 -2.00 -10.35 -6.08
C VAL A 232 -2.63 -10.70 -7.42
N GLU A 233 -3.95 -10.76 -7.53
CA GLU A 233 -4.64 -11.22 -8.75
C GLU A 233 -4.81 -10.11 -9.79
N VAL A 234 -4.90 -8.85 -9.36
CA VAL A 234 -5.18 -7.72 -10.26
C VAL A 234 -4.02 -6.75 -10.27
N TYR A 235 -3.66 -6.17 -9.11
CA TYR A 235 -2.74 -5.04 -9.07
C TYR A 235 -1.34 -5.40 -9.58
N THR A 236 -0.71 -6.42 -9.02
CA THR A 236 0.64 -6.84 -9.40
C THR A 236 0.65 -7.50 -10.77
N MET A 237 -0.40 -8.22 -11.16
CA MET A 237 -0.55 -8.83 -12.48
C MET A 237 -0.64 -7.78 -13.60
N THR A 238 -1.52 -6.78 -13.47
CA THR A 238 -1.61 -5.68 -14.43
C THR A 238 -0.30 -4.88 -14.49
N THR A 239 0.41 -4.73 -13.36
CA THR A 239 1.73 -4.07 -13.37
C THR A 239 2.72 -4.84 -14.24
N ARG A 240 2.80 -6.16 -14.06
CA ARG A 240 3.67 -7.02 -14.86
C ARG A 240 3.32 -6.95 -16.33
N GLU A 241 2.05 -7.12 -16.68
CA GLU A 241 1.58 -7.10 -18.07
C GLU A 241 1.92 -5.79 -18.79
N VAL A 242 1.72 -4.64 -18.12
CA VAL A 242 2.10 -3.33 -18.68
C VAL A 242 3.60 -3.25 -18.89
N VAL A 243 4.42 -3.58 -17.89
CA VAL A 243 5.88 -3.45 -18.03
C VAL A 243 6.43 -4.44 -19.06
N GLU A 244 5.88 -5.64 -19.15
CA GLU A 244 6.22 -6.62 -20.19
C GLU A 244 5.88 -6.10 -21.59
N ALA A 245 4.71 -5.48 -21.77
CA ALA A 245 4.29 -4.91 -23.04
C ALA A 245 5.16 -3.72 -23.47
N GLU A 246 5.50 -2.83 -22.53
CA GLU A 246 6.27 -1.61 -22.81
C GLU A 246 7.78 -1.88 -22.99
N THR A 247 8.31 -2.95 -22.39
CA THR A 247 9.76 -3.23 -22.39
C THR A 247 10.17 -4.49 -23.17
N GLY A 248 9.22 -5.36 -23.51
CA GLY A 248 9.48 -6.66 -24.12
C GLY A 248 10.22 -7.67 -23.20
N THR A 249 10.37 -7.37 -21.91
CA THR A 249 11.07 -8.22 -20.95
C THR A 249 10.07 -8.94 -20.07
N ARG A 250 10.02 -10.28 -20.09
CA ARG A 250 9.15 -11.08 -19.21
C ARG A 250 9.59 -11.01 -17.75
N ASP A 251 8.64 -11.00 -16.82
CA ASP A 251 8.93 -11.15 -15.39
C ASP A 251 9.50 -12.55 -15.08
N GLN A 252 10.71 -12.56 -14.51
CA GLN A 252 11.43 -13.77 -14.09
C GLN A 252 10.75 -14.48 -12.91
N HIS A 253 10.03 -13.76 -12.05
CA HIS A 253 9.37 -14.32 -10.87
C HIS A 253 8.04 -15.01 -11.19
N ARG A 254 7.58 -14.99 -12.45
CA ARG A 254 6.36 -15.71 -12.87
C ARG A 254 6.46 -17.20 -12.60
N ASP A 255 7.62 -17.79 -12.84
CA ASP A 255 7.82 -19.23 -12.69
C ASP A 255 7.93 -19.65 -11.21
N GLU A 256 8.25 -18.69 -10.33
CA GLU A 256 8.37 -18.85 -8.87
C GLU A 256 7.08 -18.40 -8.14
N ARG A 257 6.06 -17.94 -8.86
CA ARG A 257 4.92 -17.25 -8.24
C ARG A 257 4.09 -18.12 -7.30
N GLU A 258 3.94 -19.40 -7.61
CA GLU A 258 3.27 -20.36 -6.72
C GLU A 258 4.04 -20.54 -5.41
N GLU A 259 5.37 -20.61 -5.46
CA GLU A 259 6.22 -20.66 -4.27
C GLU A 259 6.12 -19.38 -3.45
N ILE A 260 6.19 -18.21 -4.10
CA ILE A 260 6.03 -16.90 -3.45
C ILE A 260 4.68 -16.80 -2.72
N LEU A 261 3.60 -17.27 -3.33
CA LEU A 261 2.25 -17.24 -2.76
C LEU A 261 2.01 -18.34 -1.71
N GLY A 262 2.94 -19.27 -1.52
CA GLY A 262 2.91 -20.27 -0.45
C GLY A 262 3.90 -19.99 0.70
N ASP A 263 4.79 -19.00 0.56
CA ASP A 263 5.88 -18.80 1.51
C ASP A 263 5.48 -17.90 2.70
N LEU A 264 5.09 -18.55 3.79
CA LEU A 264 4.66 -17.89 5.03
C LEU A 264 5.75 -17.07 5.74
N VAL A 265 7.04 -17.33 5.50
CA VAL A 265 8.18 -16.59 6.08
C VAL A 265 8.90 -15.72 5.06
N GLY A 266 8.39 -15.69 3.84
CA GLY A 266 9.00 -15.04 2.70
C GLY A 266 9.14 -13.53 2.87
N PHE A 267 8.09 -12.84 3.32
CA PHE A 267 8.14 -11.37 3.46
C PHE A 267 9.25 -10.89 4.42
N PRO A 268 9.34 -11.36 5.67
CA PRO A 268 10.46 -11.00 6.55
C PRO A 268 11.84 -11.32 5.98
N ARG A 269 11.96 -12.38 5.17
CA ARG A 269 13.22 -12.77 4.54
C ARG A 269 13.60 -11.82 3.41
N GLU A 270 12.69 -11.56 2.48
CA GLU A 270 12.93 -10.65 1.35
C GLU A 270 13.11 -9.20 1.79
N TYR A 271 12.33 -8.73 2.77
CA TYR A 271 12.47 -7.38 3.31
C TYR A 271 13.88 -7.14 3.89
N ARG A 272 14.47 -8.13 4.58
CA ARG A 272 15.83 -8.03 5.12
C ARG A 272 16.92 -8.02 4.06
N LYS A 273 16.69 -8.63 2.89
CA LYS A 273 17.61 -8.53 1.74
C LYS A 273 17.66 -7.10 1.17
N SER A 274 16.64 -6.29 1.47
CA SER A 274 16.45 -4.93 0.98
C SER A 274 16.09 -4.84 -0.51
N THR A 275 15.89 -3.61 -0.97
CA THR A 275 15.67 -3.26 -2.38
C THR A 275 16.85 -3.71 -3.27
N PRO A 276 16.62 -4.03 -4.55
CA PRO A 276 17.69 -4.32 -5.50
C PRO A 276 18.73 -3.19 -5.54
N MET A 277 20.01 -3.58 -5.51
CA MET A 277 21.16 -2.68 -5.53
C MET A 277 22.16 -3.10 -6.61
N GLY A 278 23.02 -2.17 -7.03
CA GLY A 278 24.08 -2.39 -8.01
C GLY A 278 23.74 -1.90 -9.42
N ASP A 279 24.71 -1.98 -10.33
CA ASP A 279 24.63 -1.38 -11.66
C ASP A 279 23.70 -2.16 -12.62
N SER A 280 23.31 -3.39 -12.26
CA SER A 280 22.40 -4.23 -13.04
C SER A 280 20.92 -3.92 -12.81
N VAL A 281 20.58 -2.99 -11.90
CA VAL A 281 19.19 -2.67 -11.59
C VAL A 281 18.60 -1.82 -12.70
N THR A 282 17.71 -2.43 -13.49
CA THR A 282 16.86 -1.77 -14.47
C THR A 282 15.47 -1.48 -13.90
N ASN A 283 14.64 -0.75 -14.64
CA ASN A 283 13.23 -0.57 -14.29
C ASN A 283 12.46 -1.90 -14.22
N THR A 284 12.75 -2.85 -15.12
CA THR A 284 12.15 -4.19 -15.14
C THR A 284 12.57 -5.00 -13.92
N VAL A 285 13.88 -5.08 -13.62
CA VAL A 285 14.40 -5.78 -12.43
C VAL A 285 13.77 -5.25 -11.16
N TRP A 286 13.72 -3.93 -11.00
CA TRP A 286 13.14 -3.32 -9.81
C TRP A 286 11.63 -3.55 -9.72
N THR A 287 10.90 -3.42 -10.83
CA THR A 287 9.44 -3.61 -10.86
C THR A 287 9.05 -5.05 -10.53
N TYR A 288 9.76 -6.03 -11.08
CA TYR A 288 9.46 -7.44 -10.88
C TYR A 288 9.78 -7.90 -9.47
N TRP A 289 10.89 -7.42 -8.90
CA TRP A 289 11.13 -7.55 -7.47
C TRP A 289 10.02 -6.91 -6.63
N MET A 290 9.59 -5.69 -6.97
CA MET A 290 8.53 -4.98 -6.24
C MET A 290 7.21 -5.75 -6.27
N CYS A 291 6.84 -6.32 -7.43
CA CYS A 291 5.63 -7.12 -7.55
C CYS A 291 5.74 -8.43 -6.76
N ALA A 292 6.90 -9.10 -6.75
CA ALA A 292 7.14 -10.27 -5.92
C ALA A 292 7.08 -9.93 -4.41
N LEU A 293 7.65 -8.79 -4.00
CA LEU A 293 7.58 -8.28 -2.64
C LEU A 293 6.13 -7.95 -2.23
N MET A 294 5.30 -7.46 -3.13
CA MET A 294 3.88 -7.26 -2.85
C MET A 294 3.14 -8.59 -2.72
N ASP A 295 3.39 -9.54 -3.62
CA ASP A 295 2.73 -10.86 -3.60
C ASP A 295 3.04 -11.65 -2.32
N ILE A 296 4.25 -11.57 -1.79
CA ILE A 296 4.70 -12.34 -0.61
C ILE A 296 4.08 -11.89 0.72
N HIS A 297 3.22 -10.85 0.70
CA HIS A 297 2.38 -10.49 1.84
C HIS A 297 1.14 -11.39 1.98
N TRP A 298 0.64 -11.93 0.86
CA TRP A 298 -0.56 -12.76 0.79
C TRP A 298 -0.54 -13.96 1.76
N PRO A 299 0.53 -14.78 1.82
CA PRO A 299 0.54 -16.00 2.63
C PRO A 299 0.26 -15.73 4.11
N ILE A 300 0.78 -14.63 4.66
CA ILE A 300 0.61 -14.26 6.06
C ILE A 300 -0.87 -13.94 6.36
N ILE A 301 -1.53 -13.19 5.49
CA ILE A 301 -2.93 -12.81 5.68
C ILE A 301 -3.87 -13.98 5.35
N GLU A 302 -3.56 -14.80 4.35
CA GLU A 302 -4.33 -16.01 4.06
C GLU A 302 -4.33 -16.97 5.27
N HIS A 303 -3.16 -17.16 5.89
CA HIS A 303 -3.00 -18.08 7.00
C HIS A 303 -3.55 -17.56 8.33
N PHE A 304 -3.16 -16.34 8.73
CA PHE A 304 -3.52 -15.79 10.05
C PHE A 304 -4.73 -14.85 10.03
N GLY A 305 -5.18 -14.41 8.84
CA GLY A 305 -6.18 -13.35 8.70
C GLY A 305 -5.69 -11.94 9.10
N ARG A 306 -4.44 -11.83 9.56
CA ARG A 306 -3.83 -10.61 10.11
C ARG A 306 -2.30 -10.72 10.12
N TYR A 307 -1.60 -9.64 10.40
CA TYR A 307 -0.15 -9.64 10.59
C TYR A 307 0.21 -9.90 12.05
N PRO A 308 0.81 -11.06 12.40
CA PRO A 308 1.13 -11.38 13.79
C PRO A 308 2.05 -10.37 14.46
N TYR A 309 2.99 -9.79 13.70
CA TYR A 309 3.95 -8.80 14.20
C TYR A 309 3.30 -7.47 14.61
N LEU A 310 2.03 -7.25 14.25
CA LEU A 310 1.27 -6.08 14.67
C LEU A 310 0.39 -6.34 15.90
N ASN A 311 0.40 -7.56 16.45
CA ASN A 311 -0.47 -7.90 17.59
C ASN A 311 -0.19 -6.99 18.79
N ALA A 312 1.07 -6.88 19.21
CA ALA A 312 1.46 -6.09 20.36
C ALA A 312 1.11 -4.60 20.20
N ILE A 313 1.45 -3.96 19.07
CA ILE A 313 1.18 -2.53 18.85
C ILE A 313 -0.31 -2.22 18.70
N LYS A 314 -1.12 -3.20 18.26
CA LYS A 314 -2.58 -3.09 18.20
C LYS A 314 -3.27 -3.52 19.50
N GLY A 315 -2.52 -3.98 20.50
CA GLY A 315 -3.07 -4.47 21.77
C GLY A 315 -3.84 -5.78 21.64
N ARG A 316 -3.50 -6.61 20.66
CA ARG A 316 -4.06 -7.95 20.46
C ARG A 316 -3.21 -8.99 21.19
N GLU A 317 -3.85 -10.04 21.68
CA GLU A 317 -3.18 -11.26 22.10
C GLU A 317 -2.81 -12.10 20.88
N SER A 318 -1.57 -12.59 20.84
CA SER A 318 -1.13 -13.58 19.87
C SER A 318 -1.57 -14.97 20.29
N THR A 319 -1.97 -15.78 19.32
CA THR A 319 -2.16 -17.23 19.49
C THR A 319 -0.82 -17.94 19.63
N GLU A 320 -0.82 -19.19 20.09
CA GLU A 320 0.41 -20.01 20.20
C GLU A 320 1.13 -20.15 18.85
N GLU A 321 0.36 -20.33 17.77
CA GLU A 321 0.91 -20.44 16.41
C GLU A 321 1.55 -19.13 15.94
N GLU A 322 0.88 -17.99 16.16
CA GLU A 322 1.42 -16.66 15.85
C GLU A 322 2.71 -16.37 16.63
N PHE A 323 2.79 -16.80 17.90
CA PHE A 323 4.03 -16.69 18.69
C PHE A 323 5.17 -17.50 18.07
N LYS A 324 4.93 -18.77 17.72
CA LYS A 324 5.95 -19.62 17.06
C LYS A 324 6.42 -19.02 15.75
N TRP A 325 5.50 -18.51 14.93
CA TRP A 325 5.83 -17.85 13.68
C TRP A 325 6.68 -16.59 13.92
N ILE A 326 6.33 -15.76 14.91
CA ILE A 326 7.12 -14.57 15.26
C ILE A 326 8.54 -14.91 15.70
N GLU A 327 8.72 -15.97 16.50
CA GLU A 327 10.03 -16.47 16.89
C GLU A 327 10.83 -16.95 15.67
N GLU A 328 10.21 -17.72 14.77
CA GLU A 328 10.83 -18.22 13.54
C GLU A 328 11.30 -17.08 12.63
N VAL A 329 10.50 -16.01 12.51
CA VAL A 329 10.89 -14.83 11.73
C VAL A 329 11.71 -13.83 12.56
N CYS A 330 12.31 -14.25 13.67
CA CYS A 330 13.19 -13.45 14.53
C CYS A 330 12.59 -12.09 14.94
N HIS A 331 11.35 -12.09 15.45
CA HIS A 331 10.65 -10.90 15.92
C HIS A 331 10.56 -9.77 14.88
N PHE A 332 10.44 -10.13 13.60
CA PHE A 332 10.33 -9.16 12.51
C PHE A 332 9.17 -8.19 12.72
N GLY A 333 9.45 -6.88 12.70
CA GLY A 333 8.43 -5.84 12.75
C GLY A 333 7.65 -5.73 14.06
N GLU A 334 7.99 -6.53 15.08
CA GLU A 334 7.34 -6.47 16.39
C GLU A 334 7.75 -5.20 17.14
N CYS A 335 6.78 -4.54 17.77
CA CYS A 335 7.07 -3.34 18.56
C CYS A 335 7.86 -3.68 19.83
N HIS A 336 8.65 -2.72 20.32
CA HIS A 336 9.47 -2.91 21.51
C HIS A 336 8.62 -3.33 22.74
N PRO A 337 9.10 -4.26 23.61
CA PRO A 337 8.32 -4.75 24.75
C PRO A 337 7.78 -3.68 25.70
N ALA A 338 8.54 -2.59 25.90
CA ALA A 338 8.08 -1.45 26.70
C ALA A 338 6.88 -0.72 26.07
N VAL A 339 6.82 -0.62 24.74
CA VAL A 339 5.68 -0.07 24.01
C VAL A 339 4.50 -1.03 24.10
N ALA A 340 4.73 -2.33 23.88
CA ALA A 340 3.71 -3.37 24.00
C ALA A 340 3.03 -3.36 25.38
N LYS A 341 3.81 -3.19 26.45
CA LYS A 341 3.30 -3.05 27.82
C LYS A 341 2.39 -1.83 27.95
N ARG A 342 2.82 -0.65 27.48
CA ARG A 342 2.00 0.58 27.54
C ARG A 342 0.71 0.47 26.73
N VAL A 343 0.77 -0.14 25.53
CA VAL A 343 -0.43 -0.38 24.72
C VAL A 343 -1.42 -1.30 25.45
N ARG A 344 -0.92 -2.35 26.13
CA ARG A 344 -1.75 -3.24 26.94
C ARG A 344 -2.42 -2.49 28.10
N GLU A 345 -1.67 -1.70 28.84
CA GLU A 345 -2.19 -0.85 29.93
C GLU A 345 -3.26 0.14 29.43
N ASP A 346 -3.09 0.69 28.23
CA ASP A 346 -4.09 1.52 27.57
C ASP A 346 -5.36 0.73 27.25
N VAL A 347 -5.24 -0.44 26.63
CA VAL A 347 -6.39 -1.30 26.29
C VAL A 347 -7.16 -1.73 27.53
N GLU A 348 -6.46 -2.21 28.57
CA GLU A 348 -7.06 -2.64 29.85
C GLU A 348 -7.80 -1.50 30.54
N ALA A 349 -7.29 -0.27 30.42
CA ALA A 349 -7.92 0.91 30.99
C ALA A 349 -8.96 1.57 30.07
N GLY A 350 -9.24 1.02 28.89
CA GLY A 350 -10.14 1.62 27.90
C GLY A 350 -9.66 2.98 27.39
N ARG A 351 -8.35 3.20 27.36
CA ARG A 351 -7.70 4.44 26.91
C ARG A 351 -7.03 4.25 25.56
N TRP A 352 -6.86 5.38 24.88
CA TRP A 352 -6.05 5.49 23.69
C TRP A 352 -5.12 6.69 23.84
N THR A 353 -3.82 6.43 24.00
CA THR A 353 -2.81 7.50 24.09
C THR A 353 -2.88 8.43 22.88
N PRO A 354 -3.04 9.76 23.08
CA PRO A 354 -3.09 10.73 21.99
C PRO A 354 -1.86 10.70 21.10
N LEU A 355 -2.06 10.93 19.80
CA LEU A 355 -0.97 11.02 18.83
C LEU A 355 0.00 12.15 19.19
N GLY A 356 1.29 11.84 19.16
CA GLY A 356 2.38 12.79 19.47
C GLY A 356 2.95 12.63 20.87
N THR A 357 2.61 11.54 21.56
CA THR A 357 3.15 11.26 22.90
C THR A 357 4.60 10.80 22.84
N ASP A 358 4.95 9.94 21.87
CA ASP A 358 6.29 9.36 21.75
C ASP A 358 7.01 9.82 20.47
N SER A 359 6.25 10.20 19.45
CA SER A 359 6.79 10.76 18.22
C SER A 359 7.22 12.19 18.50
N LEU A 360 8.46 12.35 18.95
CA LEU A 360 9.07 13.66 18.92
C LEU A 360 9.20 14.05 17.45
N GLY A 361 8.62 15.20 17.10
CA GLY A 361 8.95 15.93 15.88
C GLY A 361 10.48 16.10 15.71
N PRO A 362 10.93 16.63 14.56
CA PRO A 362 12.13 16.34 13.74
C PRO A 362 13.46 15.78 14.31
N ASN A 363 13.62 15.55 15.62
CA ASN A 363 14.85 15.20 16.31
C ASN A 363 14.85 13.82 17.01
N ALA A 364 13.83 12.97 16.86
CA ALA A 364 13.86 11.59 17.41
C ALA A 364 14.70 10.58 16.60
N ASN A 365 15.40 11.01 15.54
CA ASN A 365 16.29 10.13 14.79
C ASN A 365 17.57 9.85 15.57
N LYS A 366 17.54 8.82 16.42
CA LYS A 366 18.64 7.89 16.66
C LYS A 366 18.15 6.73 17.54
N HIS A 367 18.45 5.52 17.07
CA HIS A 367 18.21 4.22 17.71
C HIS A 367 16.82 3.62 17.50
N TRP A 368 16.66 2.87 16.41
CA TRP A 368 16.26 1.44 16.45
C TRP A 368 16.08 0.78 15.07
N ALA A 369 16.41 1.45 13.94
CA ALA A 369 16.51 0.76 12.64
C ALA A 369 17.73 -0.20 12.52
N ALA A 370 18.53 -0.36 13.58
CA ALA A 370 19.67 -1.27 13.63
C ALA A 370 19.35 -2.48 14.53
N GLY A 371 18.27 -3.20 14.20
CA GLY A 371 18.16 -4.60 14.59
C GLY A 371 19.14 -5.42 13.73
N ASN A 372 20.34 -5.64 14.25
CA ASN A 372 21.27 -6.72 13.88
C ASN A 372 21.53 -6.96 12.38
N VAL A 373 22.25 -6.04 11.72
CA VAL A 373 23.27 -6.43 10.73
C VAL A 373 24.41 -5.42 10.77
N SER A 374 25.30 -5.52 11.77
CA SER A 374 26.69 -5.13 11.56
C SER A 374 27.32 -6.24 10.73
N ILE A 375 27.44 -6.05 9.41
CA ILE A 375 28.44 -6.80 8.64
C ILE A 375 29.80 -6.24 9.08
N GLU A 376 30.36 -6.78 10.15
CA GLU A 376 31.78 -6.62 10.40
C GLU A 376 32.52 -7.38 9.30
N ARG A 377 33.10 -6.61 8.38
CA ARG A 377 34.10 -7.11 7.43
C ARG A 377 35.29 -7.63 8.23
N GLY A 378 35.41 -8.95 8.32
CA GLY A 378 36.67 -9.67 8.54
C GLY A 378 37.38 -9.37 9.87
N GLY A 379 37.16 -10.21 10.87
CA GLY A 379 37.99 -10.24 12.07
C GLY A 379 37.65 -11.44 12.94
N LYS A 380 38.65 -12.24 13.30
CA LYS A 380 38.53 -13.45 14.13
C LYS A 380 37.80 -13.19 15.45
N LEU A 381 36.83 -14.06 15.77
CA LEU A 381 36.34 -14.28 17.13
C LEU A 381 37.49 -14.78 18.00
N VAL A 382 37.90 -13.98 18.99
CA VAL A 382 38.56 -14.46 20.20
C VAL A 382 37.49 -14.40 21.29
N ARG A 383 37.21 -15.55 21.91
CA ARG A 383 36.41 -15.66 23.13
C ARG A 383 37.30 -15.23 24.29
N ASP A 384 36.85 -14.26 25.08
CA ASP A 384 37.37 -14.09 26.43
C ASP A 384 36.29 -14.52 27.43
N GLU A 385 36.67 -15.49 28.25
CA GLU A 385 36.02 -15.89 29.49
C GLU A 385 36.35 -14.85 30.56
N HIS A 386 35.33 -14.29 31.22
CA HIS A 386 35.37 -13.87 32.62
C HIS A 386 33.97 -13.89 33.23
#